data_AF-A0A1I0U5Q1-F1
#
_entry.id   AF-A0A1I0U5Q1-F1
#
_cell.length_a   1.000
_cell.length_b   1.000
_cell.length_c   1.000
_cell.angle_alpha   90.00
_cell.angle_beta   90.00
_cell.angle_gamma   90.00
#
_symmetry.space_group_name_H-M   'P 1'
#
loop_
_entity.id
_entity.type
_entity.pdbx_description
1 polymer ?
#
loop_
_entity_poly.entity_id
_entity_poly.type
_entity_poly.pdbx_seq_one_letter_code
_entity_poly.pdbx_strand_id
1 'polypeptide(L)' 'AAVLIVEIGDISRFKKFDRLNSFVGLCPMEHSTGENDRKGSITTRQHRRLRYMLVEAAWVAVRTDPALTLCYSR' A
#
# COMPACT_ATOMS: atom_id res chain seq x y z
N ALA A 1 -8.00 13.29 4.47
CA ALA A 1 -7.16 12.87 5.61
C ALA A 1 -7.95 12.09 6.68
N ALA A 2 -9.11 12.59 7.15
CA ALA A 2 -9.85 11.97 8.26
C ALA A 2 -10.14 10.46 8.10
N VAL A 3 -10.52 10.00 6.91
CA VAL A 3 -10.86 8.58 6.69
C VAL A 3 -9.66 7.65 6.88
N LEU A 4 -8.46 8.07 6.47
CA LEU A 4 -7.24 7.27 6.60
C LEU A 4 -6.89 7.05 8.08
N ILE A 5 -7.03 8.09 8.89
CA ILE A 5 -6.79 8.07 10.34
C ILE A 5 -7.86 7.21 11.04
N VAL A 6 -9.12 7.28 10.63
CA VAL A 6 -10.19 6.45 11.22
C VAL A 6 -10.02 4.97 10.89
N GLU A 7 -9.64 4.63 9.65
CA GLU A 7 -9.47 3.24 9.20
C GLU A 7 -8.17 2.59 9.73
N ILE A 8 -7.08 3.37 9.83
CA ILE A 8 -5.82 2.89 10.43
C ILE A 8 -5.89 2.93 11.95
N GLY A 9 -6.54 3.93 12.53
CA GLY A 9 -6.47 4.24 13.95
C GLY A 9 -5.04 4.62 14.34
N ASP A 10 -4.54 4.00 15.41
CA ASP A 10 -3.16 4.16 15.85
C ASP A 10 -2.19 3.33 14.99
N ILE A 11 -1.24 3.99 14.34
CA ILE A 11 -0.22 3.33 13.53
C ILE A 11 0.74 2.48 14.37
N SER A 12 0.86 2.77 15.67
CA SER A 12 1.68 2.01 16.62
C SER A 12 1.20 0.57 16.81
N ARG A 13 -0.07 0.27 16.45
CA ARG A 13 -0.61 -1.10 16.46
C ARG A 13 0.16 -2.04 15.52
N PHE A 14 0.82 -1.48 14.50
CA PHE A 14 1.65 -2.23 13.57
C PHE A 14 3.12 -2.15 14.00
N LYS A 15 3.62 -3.22 14.63
CA LYS A 15 5.03 -3.31 15.05
C LYS A 15 6.05 -3.19 13.91
N LYS A 16 5.65 -3.50 12.67
CA LYS A 16 6.49 -3.50 11.48
C LYS A 16 5.69 -3.03 10.27
N PHE A 17 6.38 -2.41 9.30
CA PHE A 17 5.79 -1.99 8.03
C PHE A 17 5.15 -3.17 7.28
N ASP A 18 5.74 -4.36 7.31
CA ASP A 18 5.20 -5.55 6.64
C ASP A 18 3.77 -5.89 7.10
N ARG A 19 3.47 -5.66 8.39
CA ARG A 19 2.13 -5.89 8.95
C ARG A 19 1.13 -4.87 8.40
N LEU A 20 1.54 -3.62 8.30
CA LEU A 20 0.72 -2.56 7.69
C LEU A 20 0.51 -2.86 6.19
N ASN A 21 1.57 -3.24 5.48
CA ASN A 21 1.52 -3.60 4.07
C ASN A 21 0.56 -4.77 3.81
N SER A 22 0.64 -5.83 4.62
CA SER A 22 -0.27 -6.98 4.57
C SER A 22 -1.72 -6.59 4.90
N PHE A 23 -1.93 -5.68 5.85
CA PHE A 23 -3.26 -5.17 6.22
C PHE A 23 -3.91 -4.32 5.11
N VAL A 24 -3.15 -3.39 4.53
CA VAL A 24 -3.61 -2.58 3.39
C VAL A 24 -3.83 -3.46 2.15
N GLY A 25 -2.95 -4.43 1.94
CA GLY A 25 -2.95 -5.31 0.78
C GLY A 25 -2.21 -4.71 -0.41
N LEU A 26 -1.03 -4.10 -0.19
CA LEU A 26 -0.10 -3.68 -1.26
C LEU A 26 0.91 -4.78 -1.61
N CYS A 27 0.98 -5.85 -0.83
CA CYS A 27 1.86 -6.99 -1.08
C CYS A 27 1.40 -7.80 -2.31
N PRO A 28 2.32 -8.32 -3.14
CA PRO A 28 1.98 -9.30 -4.17
C PRO A 28 1.40 -10.57 -3.57
N MET A 29 0.60 -11.27 -4.36
CA MET A 29 0.16 -12.62 -4.05
C MET A 29 1.31 -13.58 -4.29
N GLU A 30 1.50 -14.52 -3.38
CA GLU A 30 2.55 -15.54 -3.48
C GLU A 30 1.92 -16.92 -3.38
N HIS A 31 2.17 -17.75 -4.39
CA HIS A 31 1.77 -19.14 -4.47
C HIS A 31 3.02 -20.00 -4.54
N SER A 32 3.79 -20.00 -3.47
CA SER A 32 4.97 -20.85 -3.36
C SER A 32 4.61 -22.24 -2.85
N THR A 33 5.05 -23.26 -3.57
CA THR A 33 5.15 -24.63 -3.09
C THR A 33 6.62 -24.96 -2.90
N GLY A 34 6.97 -25.97 -2.10
CA GLY A 34 8.34 -26.15 -1.58
C GLY A 34 9.51 -26.01 -2.59
N GLU A 35 9.32 -26.39 -3.86
CA GLU A 35 10.35 -26.26 -4.91
C GLU A 35 10.08 -25.13 -5.92
N ASN A 36 8.94 -24.43 -5.84
CA ASN A 36 8.53 -23.47 -6.86
C ASN A 36 7.99 -22.19 -6.23
N ASP A 37 8.73 -21.10 -6.41
CA ASP A 37 8.31 -19.76 -6.00
C ASP A 37 7.57 -19.05 -7.13
N ARG A 38 6.29 -18.74 -6.91
CA ARG A 38 5.47 -17.98 -7.86
C ARG A 38 4.89 -16.73 -7.21
N LYS A 39 5.47 -15.58 -7.56
CA LYS A 39 4.94 -14.27 -7.23
C LYS A 39 3.99 -13.82 -8.34
N GLY A 40 2.72 -13.64 -7.97
CA GLY A 40 1.66 -13.20 -8.86
C GLY A 40 1.33 -11.71 -8.72
N SER A 41 0.13 -11.35 -9.17
CA SER A 41 -0.40 -9.99 -9.09
C SER A 41 -0.59 -9.50 -7.65
N ILE A 42 -0.92 -8.21 -7.48
CA ILE A 42 -1.27 -7.65 -6.17
C ILE A 42 -2.35 -8.50 -5.48
N THR A 43 -2.21 -8.69 -4.17
CA THR A 43 -3.15 -9.51 -3.40
C THR A 43 -4.60 -9.04 -3.55
N THR A 44 -5.51 -9.99 -3.68
CA THR A 44 -6.96 -9.75 -3.65
C THR A 44 -7.45 -9.47 -2.22
N ARG A 45 -6.72 -9.95 -1.22
CA ARG A 45 -6.99 -9.70 0.21
C ARG A 45 -6.45 -8.34 0.59
N GLN A 46 -7.35 -7.37 0.69
CA GLN A 46 -7.00 -5.97 0.89
C GLN A 46 -8.08 -5.23 1.64
N HIS A 47 -7.67 -4.15 2.31
CA HIS A 47 -8.59 -3.17 2.83
C HIS A 47 -8.97 -2.19 1.72
N ARG A 48 -9.99 -2.53 0.93
CA ARG A 48 -10.33 -1.87 -0.36
C ARG A 48 -10.38 -0.35 -0.29
N ARG A 49 -11.04 0.22 0.73
CA ARG A 49 -11.11 1.68 0.93
C ARG A 49 -9.75 2.31 1.20
N LEU A 50 -8.96 1.66 2.06
CA LEU A 50 -7.67 2.18 2.50
C LEU A 50 -6.65 2.13 1.36
N ARG A 51 -6.63 1.02 0.61
CA ARG A 51 -5.78 0.88 -0.58
C ARG A 51 -6.11 1.93 -1.63
N TYR A 52 -7.39 2.11 -1.94
CA TYR A 52 -7.84 3.15 -2.88
C TYR A 52 -7.39 4.54 -2.44
N MET A 53 -7.64 4.91 -1.18
CA MET A 53 -7.24 6.23 -0.67
C MET A 53 -5.73 6.46 -0.67
N LEU A 54 -4.93 5.44 -0.39
CA LEU A 54 -3.47 5.56 -0.45
C LEU A 54 -2.98 5.79 -1.88
N VAL A 55 -3.58 5.13 -2.87
CA VAL A 55 -3.25 5.35 -4.29
C VAL A 55 -3.63 6.76 -4.72
N GLU A 56 -4.84 7.23 -4.39
CA GLU A 56 -5.28 8.60 -4.68
C GLU A 56 -4.39 9.64 -3.99
N ALA A 57 -4.04 9.40 -2.72
CA ALA A 57 -3.12 10.27 -1.98
C ALA A 57 -1.73 10.31 -2.61
N ALA A 58 -1.21 9.19 -3.12
CA ALA A 58 0.05 9.15 -3.83
C ALA A 58 0.01 10.02 -5.10
N TRP A 59 -1.07 9.95 -5.89
CA TRP A 59 -1.23 10.81 -7.07
C TRP A 59 -1.32 12.30 -6.72
N VAL A 60 -2.00 12.66 -5.62
CA VAL A 60 -2.03 14.04 -5.13
C VAL A 60 -0.64 14.48 -4.67
N ALA A 61 0.08 13.62 -3.96
CA ALA A 61 1.44 13.91 -3.49
C ALA A 61 2.39 14.17 -4.65
N VAL A 62 2.35 13.35 -5.70
CA VAL A 62 3.14 13.54 -6.92
C VAL A 62 2.86 14.88 -7.59
N ARG A 63 1.66 15.46 -7.48
CA ARG A 63 1.36 16.79 -8.04
C ARG A 63 1.77 17.95 -7.14
N THR A 64 1.85 17.72 -5.83
CA THR A 64 2.02 18.77 -4.83
C THR A 64 3.48 18.92 -4.41
N ASP A 65 4.21 17.80 -4.33
CA ASP A 65 5.61 17.76 -3.94
C ASP A 65 6.51 17.86 -5.18
N PRO A 66 7.30 18.94 -5.34
CA PRO A 66 8.17 19.13 -6.50
C PRO A 66 9.25 18.04 -6.63
N ALA A 67 9.73 17.44 -5.54
CA ALA A 67 10.70 16.36 -5.60
C ALA A 67 10.05 15.07 -6.16
N LEU A 68 8.82 14.76 -5.75
CA LEU A 68 8.07 13.64 -6.32
C LEU A 68 7.69 13.92 -7.78
N THR A 69 7.25 15.14 -8.12
CA THR A 69 6.97 15.53 -9.50
C THR A 69 8.17 15.24 -10.40
N LEU A 70 9.38 15.65 -9.99
CA LEU A 70 10.61 15.44 -10.77
C LEU A 70 10.95 13.97 -10.99
N CYS A 71 10.72 13.11 -10.00
CA CYS A 71 10.95 11.66 -10.12
C CYS A 71 9.96 10.98 -11.08
N TYR A 72 8.75 11.52 -11.21
CA TYR A 72 7.67 10.94 -12.02
C TYR A 72 7.44 11.66 -13.36
N SER A 73 8.08 12.80 -13.62
CA SER A 73 7.96 13.59 -14.86
C SER A 73 8.82 13.08 -16.02
N ARG A 74 8.97 11.75 -16.15
CA ARG A 74 9.84 11.14 -17.16
C ARG A 74 9.11 10.88 -18.48
#